data_AF-A0A1B6HE69-F1
#
_entry.id   AF-A0A1B6HE69-F1
#
_cell.length_a   1.000
_cell.length_b   1.000
_cell.length_c   1.000
_cell.angle_alpha   90.00
_cell.angle_beta   90.00
_cell.angle_gamma   90.00
#
_symmetry.space_group_name_H-M   'P 1'
#
loop_
_entity.id
_entity.type
_entity.pdbx_description
1 polymer ?
#
loop_
_entity_poly.entity_id
_entity_poly.type
_entity_poly.pdbx_seq_one_letter_code
_entity_poly.pdbx_strand_id
1 'polypeptide(L)'
;MAEKEEETKGKIHLNPFDLDGQQFHPDMYMQKLLKECSLQQIMDHETEIVRDTLTLHSDMQTLVYENYNKFISATDTVRKMKSDFKKMEDEMDLLAKNMDSITSF
;
A
#
# COMPACT_ATOMS: atom_id res chain seq x y z
N MET A 1 17.48 -15.84 -35.93
CA MET A 1 17.78 -15.81 -34.48
C MET A 1 17.29 -14.48 -33.92
N ALA A 2 16.00 -14.34 -33.62
CA ALA A 2 15.43 -13.20 -32.88
C ALA A 2 13.93 -13.39 -32.51
N GLU A 3 13.40 -14.61 -32.45
CA GLU A 3 11.94 -14.83 -32.20
C GLU A 3 11.69 -16.00 -31.23
N LYS A 4 12.55 -16.20 -30.22
CA LYS A 4 12.36 -17.27 -29.21
C LYS A 4 12.62 -16.81 -27.78
N GLU A 5 12.30 -15.56 -27.46
CA GLU A 5 12.49 -15.02 -26.10
C GLU A 5 11.23 -14.37 -25.50
N GLU A 6 10.03 -14.81 -25.89
CA GLU A 6 8.80 -14.29 -25.26
C GLU A 6 7.73 -15.36 -24.96
N GLU A 7 8.12 -16.53 -24.42
CA GLU A 7 7.12 -17.50 -23.96
C GLU A 7 7.55 -18.29 -22.72
N THR A 8 7.96 -17.59 -21.67
CA THR A 8 7.93 -18.12 -20.29
C THR A 8 7.62 -17.00 -19.29
N LYS A 9 6.52 -16.25 -19.50
CA LYS A 9 5.84 -15.59 -18.38
C LYS A 9 5.10 -16.68 -17.62
N GLY A 10 5.52 -16.87 -16.37
CA GLY A 10 5.19 -17.95 -15.44
C GLY A 10 3.89 -18.69 -15.72
N LYS A 11 3.98 -20.00 -15.91
CA LYS A 11 2.84 -20.90 -15.71
C LYS A 11 2.35 -20.65 -14.28
N ILE A 12 1.26 -19.90 -14.13
CA ILE A 12 0.53 -19.81 -12.87
C ILE A 12 0.18 -21.25 -12.54
N HIS A 13 0.77 -21.78 -11.47
CA HIS A 13 0.41 -23.10 -10.99
C HIS A 13 -0.99 -22.97 -10.41
N LEU A 14 -1.98 -23.25 -11.25
CA LEU A 14 -3.40 -23.19 -10.95
C LEU A 14 -3.73 -24.31 -9.96
N ASN A 15 -3.57 -24.03 -8.66
CA ASN A 15 -3.89 -24.98 -7.61
C ASN A 15 -5.32 -24.71 -7.11
N PRO A 16 -6.28 -25.62 -7.35
CA PRO A 16 -7.66 -25.45 -6.89
C PRO A 16 -7.80 -25.54 -5.36
N PHE A 17 -6.73 -25.96 -4.67
CA PHE A 17 -6.67 -26.08 -3.21
C PHE A 17 -5.89 -24.94 -2.53
N ASP A 18 -5.39 -23.97 -3.29
CA ASP A 18 -4.69 -22.80 -2.75
C ASP A 18 -5.71 -21.77 -2.29
N LEU A 19 -5.75 -21.49 -0.97
CA LEU A 19 -6.70 -20.56 -0.35
C LEU A 19 -6.50 -19.11 -0.85
N ASP A 20 -5.27 -18.74 -1.18
CA ASP A 20 -4.92 -17.42 -1.71
C ASP A 20 -4.94 -17.39 -3.25
N GLY A 21 -5.23 -18.54 -3.87
CA GLY A 21 -5.18 -18.74 -5.31
C GLY A 21 -6.41 -18.22 -6.03
N GLN A 22 -6.22 -17.65 -7.23
CA GLN A 22 -7.32 -17.14 -8.07
C GLN A 22 -8.31 -18.21 -8.54
N GLN A 23 -7.91 -19.48 -8.51
CA GLN A 23 -8.77 -20.63 -8.87
C GLN A 23 -9.14 -21.47 -7.64
N PHE A 24 -9.16 -20.88 -6.44
CA PHE A 24 -9.62 -21.59 -5.25
C PHE A 24 -11.03 -22.17 -5.46
N HIS A 25 -11.17 -23.47 -5.24
CA HIS A 25 -12.44 -24.19 -5.31
C HIS A 25 -12.86 -24.66 -3.91
N PRO A 26 -13.77 -23.94 -3.23
CA PRO A 26 -14.14 -24.21 -1.83
C PRO A 26 -14.63 -25.64 -1.60
N ASP A 27 -15.48 -26.15 -2.49
CA ASP A 27 -16.06 -27.50 -2.35
C ASP A 27 -14.99 -28.59 -2.46
N MET A 28 -14.03 -28.43 -3.38
CA MET A 28 -12.94 -29.39 -3.55
C MET A 28 -11.99 -29.37 -2.35
N TYR A 29 -11.66 -28.17 -1.88
CA TYR A 29 -10.85 -27.98 -0.69
C TYR A 29 -11.49 -28.59 0.55
N MET A 30 -12.78 -28.35 0.77
CA MET A 30 -13.52 -28.88 1.91
C MET A 30 -13.65 -30.41 1.84
N GLN A 31 -13.93 -30.98 0.67
CA GLN A 31 -13.95 -32.43 0.49
C GLN A 31 -12.59 -33.08 0.77
N LYS A 32 -11.50 -32.41 0.38
CA LYS A 32 -10.14 -32.87 0.66
C LYS A 32 -9.87 -32.83 2.17
N LEU A 33 -10.19 -31.72 2.83
CA LEU A 33 -9.99 -31.53 4.27
C LEU A 33 -10.74 -32.59 5.08
N LEU A 34 -12.02 -32.87 4.73
CA LEU A 34 -12.83 -33.89 5.40
C LEU A 34 -12.32 -35.33 5.20
N LYS A 35 -11.60 -35.60 4.10
CA LYS A 35 -11.03 -36.92 3.81
C LYS A 35 -9.66 -37.13 4.44
N GLU A 36 -8.87 -36.07 4.56
CA GLU A 36 -7.45 -36.15 4.93
C GLU A 36 -7.16 -35.72 6.37
N CYS A 37 -8.06 -34.97 7.01
CA CYS A 37 -7.87 -34.42 8.35
C CYS A 37 -8.83 -35.01 9.38
N SER A 38 -8.36 -35.12 10.62
CA SER A 38 -9.21 -35.42 11.78
C SER A 38 -10.03 -34.20 12.19
N LEU A 39 -11.12 -34.42 12.95
CA LEU A 39 -11.97 -33.34 13.46
C LEU A 39 -11.17 -32.29 14.25
N GLN A 40 -10.21 -32.71 15.08
CA GLN A 40 -9.37 -31.79 15.85
C GLN A 40 -8.54 -30.89 14.93
N GLN A 41 -7.90 -31.46 13.91
CA GLN A 41 -7.13 -30.67 12.93
C GLN A 41 -8.02 -29.69 12.16
N ILE A 42 -9.27 -30.07 11.87
CA ILE A 42 -10.24 -29.18 11.21
C ILE A 42 -10.60 -28.01 12.13
N MET A 43 -10.87 -28.25 13.42
CA MET A 43 -11.17 -27.19 14.39
C MET A 43 -9.98 -26.25 14.63
N ASP A 44 -8.76 -26.81 14.69
CA ASP A 44 -7.54 -26.02 14.83
C ASP A 44 -7.35 -25.12 13.60
N HIS A 45 -7.57 -25.67 12.41
CA HIS A 45 -7.46 -24.92 11.16
C HIS A 45 -8.55 -23.85 10.99
N GLU A 46 -9.79 -24.12 11.43
CA GLU A 46 -10.84 -23.10 11.50
C GLU A 46 -10.40 -21.92 12.38
N THR A 47 -9.85 -22.22 13.56
CA THR A 47 -9.37 -21.20 14.51
C THR A 47 -8.25 -20.36 13.90
N GLU A 48 -7.34 -21.00 13.16
CA GLU A 48 -6.27 -20.33 12.42
C GLU A 48 -6.82 -19.38 11.35
N ILE A 49 -7.74 -19.85 10.49
CA ILE A 49 -8.35 -19.01 9.43
C ILE A 49 -9.07 -17.80 10.04
N VAL A 50 -9.81 -17.99 11.13
CA VAL A 50 -10.50 -16.91 11.83
C VAL A 50 -9.49 -15.87 12.33
N ARG A 51 -8.40 -16.32 12.97
CA ARG A 51 -7.34 -15.44 13.44
C ARG A 51 -6.70 -14.69 12.29
N ASP A 52 -6.34 -15.38 11.21
CA ASP A 52 -5.65 -14.78 10.07
C ASP A 52 -6.54 -13.74 9.35
N THR A 53 -7.85 -14.00 9.27
CA THR A 53 -8.84 -13.02 8.78
C THR A 53 -8.84 -11.74 9.62
N LEU A 54 -8.82 -11.88 10.95
CA LEU A 54 -8.81 -10.73 11.88
C LEU A 54 -7.48 -9.96 11.80
N THR A 55 -6.36 -10.67 11.71
CA THR A 55 -5.03 -10.07 11.54
C THR A 55 -4.95 -9.30 10.23
N LEU A 56 -5.35 -9.91 9.11
CA LEU A 56 -5.35 -9.26 7.79
C LEU A 56 -6.24 -8.00 7.79
N HIS A 57 -7.37 -8.05 8.47
CA HIS A 57 -8.25 -6.89 8.63
C HIS A 57 -7.55 -5.76 9.40
N SER A 58 -6.93 -6.08 10.53
CA SER A 58 -6.18 -5.12 11.35
C SER A 58 -4.99 -4.51 10.59
N ASP A 59 -4.26 -5.32 9.83
CA ASP A 59 -3.12 -4.88 9.03
C ASP A 59 -3.58 -3.93 7.92
N MET A 60 -4.68 -4.25 7.24
CA MET A 60 -5.28 -3.37 6.25
C MET A 60 -5.68 -2.03 6.86
N GLN A 61 -6.34 -2.03 8.03
CA GLN A 61 -6.69 -0.80 8.73
C GLN A 61 -5.46 0.04 9.10
N THR A 62 -4.41 -0.61 9.61
CA THR A 62 -3.15 0.03 9.99
C THR A 62 -2.48 0.68 8.79
N LEU A 63 -2.41 -0.04 7.66
CA LEU A 63 -1.83 0.47 6.42
C LEU A 63 -2.58 1.70 5.90
N VAL A 64 -3.91 1.65 5.90
CA VAL A 64 -4.75 2.78 5.48
C VAL A 64 -4.52 3.99 6.40
N TYR A 65 -4.53 3.78 7.71
CA TYR A 65 -4.29 4.84 8.69
C TYR A 65 -2.90 5.48 8.50
N GLU A 66 -1.85 4.68 8.38
CA GLU A 66 -0.50 5.20 8.17
C GLU A 66 -0.38 6.00 6.88
N ASN A 67 -0.96 5.49 5.79
CA ASN A 67 -0.89 6.17 4.50
C ASN A 67 -1.64 7.51 4.54
N TYR A 68 -2.83 7.56 5.12
CA TYR A 68 -3.55 8.82 5.28
C TYR A 68 -2.80 9.82 6.16
N ASN A 69 -2.20 9.38 7.27
CA ASN A 69 -1.38 10.26 8.10
C ASN A 69 -0.16 10.80 7.35
N LYS A 70 0.50 9.96 6.55
CA LYS A 70 1.62 10.39 5.70
C LYS A 70 1.17 11.41 4.65
N PHE A 71 0.02 11.20 3.99
CA PHE A 71 -0.52 12.15 3.01
C PHE A 71 -0.94 13.49 3.62
N ILE A 72 -1.58 13.47 4.78
CA ILE A 72 -1.94 14.68 5.52
C ILE A 72 -0.68 15.44 5.89
N SER A 73 0.31 14.76 6.48
CA SER A 73 1.60 15.36 6.86
C SER A 73 2.32 15.97 5.67
N ALA A 74 2.38 15.26 4.53
CA ALA A 74 2.98 15.78 3.31
C ALA A 74 2.23 17.02 2.79
N THR A 75 0.90 17.01 2.83
CA THR A 75 0.06 18.15 2.42
C THR A 75 0.31 19.37 3.31
N ASP A 76 0.43 19.17 4.62
CA ASP A 76 0.74 20.23 5.57
C ASP A 76 2.16 20.78 5.36
N THR A 77 3.14 19.92 5.07
CA THR A 77 4.49 20.35 4.67
C THR A 77 4.45 21.22 3.41
N VAL A 78 3.73 20.81 2.36
CA VAL A 78 3.59 21.61 1.13
C VAL A 78 2.91 22.95 1.40
N ARG A 79 1.87 22.97 2.24
CA ARG A 79 1.19 24.22 2.64
C ARG A 79 2.15 25.16 3.38
N LYS A 80 2.94 24.63 4.31
CA LYS A 80 3.95 25.39 5.05
C LYS A 80 5.02 25.94 4.11
N MET A 81 5.58 25.10 3.23
CA MET A 81 6.54 25.53 2.23
C MET A 81 5.99 26.69 1.39
N LYS A 82 4.75 26.58 0.89
CA LYS A 82 4.11 27.67 0.14
C LYS A 82 4.05 28.99 0.93
N SER A 83 3.69 28.92 2.22
CA SER A 83 3.67 30.11 3.08
C SER A 83 5.07 30.70 3.29
N ASP A 84 6.07 29.84 3.49
CA ASP A 84 7.44 30.28 3.74
C ASP A 84 8.06 30.92 2.48
N PHE A 85 7.81 30.33 1.30
CA PHE A 85 8.20 30.90 0.00
C PHE A 85 7.56 32.27 -0.25
N LYS A 86 6.28 32.45 0.13
CA LYS A 86 5.61 33.74 -0.07
C LYS A 86 6.23 34.84 0.79
N LYS A 87 6.56 34.53 2.05
CA LYS A 87 7.26 35.48 2.93
C LYS A 87 8.64 35.86 2.39
N MET A 88 9.39 34.86 1.89
CA MET A 88 10.70 35.10 1.29
C MET A 88 10.61 36.00 0.05
N GLU A 89 9.61 35.81 -0.81
CA GLU A 89 9.34 36.69 -1.95
C GLU A 89 9.06 38.13 -1.50
N ASP A 90 8.18 38.30 -0.50
CA ASP A 90 7.84 39.63 0.02
C ASP A 90 9.07 40.35 0.64
N GLU A 91 9.95 39.61 1.32
CA GLU A 91 11.22 40.13 1.86
C GLU A 91 12.23 40.51 0.76
N MET A 92 12.31 39.71 -0.32
CA MET A 92 13.18 40.01 -1.47
C MET A 92 12.69 41.25 -2.23
N ASP A 93 11.38 41.40 -2.42
CA ASP A 93 10.77 42.59 -3.03
C ASP A 93 11.04 43.85 -2.18
N LEU A 94 10.97 43.74 -0.85
CA LEU A 94 11.31 44.84 0.05
C LEU A 94 12.78 45.22 -0.05
N LEU A 95 13.68 44.22 -0.10
CA LEU A 95 15.11 44.45 -0.26
C LEU A 95 15.43 45.15 -1.59
N ALA A 96 14.80 44.72 -2.69
CA ALA A 96 14.96 45.35 -4.00
C ALA A 96 14.54 46.83 -3.99
N LYS A 97 13.35 47.13 -3.44
CA LYS A 97 12.86 48.52 -3.29
C LYS A 97 13.81 49.39 -2.47
N ASN A 98 14.39 48.83 -1.41
CA ASN A 98 15.37 49.55 -0.59
C ASN A 98 16.66 49.82 -1.37
N MET A 99 17.15 48.86 -2.16
CA MET A 99 18.32 49.05 -3.04
C MET A 99 18.07 50.09 -4.13
N ASP A 100 16.90 50.08 -4.76
CA ASP A 100 16.49 51.08 -5.75
C ASP A 100 16.46 52.49 -5.14
N SER A 101 15.93 52.61 -3.92
CA SER A 101 15.89 53.89 -3.19
C SER A 101 17.28 54.44 -2.86
N ILE A 102 18.25 53.57 -2.58
CA ILE A 102 19.64 53.95 -2.29
C ILE A 102 20.38 54.36 -3.58
N THR A 103 20.06 53.73 -4.70
CA THR A 103 20.77 53.95 -5.97
C THR A 103 20.22 55.11 -6.81
N SER A 104 19.05 55.67 -6.46
CA SER A 104 18.44 56.80 -7.19
C SER A 104 18.96 58.21 -6.80
N PHE A 105 20.15 58.32 -6.21
CA PHE A 105 20.81 59.61 -5.91
C PHE A 105 21.58 60.18 -7.10
#